data_AF-A0A952U905-F1
#
_entry.id   AF-A0A952U905-F1
#
_cell.length_a   1.000
_cell.length_b   1.000
_cell.length_c   1.000
_cell.angle_alpha   90.00
_cell.angle_beta   90.00
_cell.angle_gamma   90.00
#
_symmetry.space_group_name_H-M   'P 1'
#
loop_
_entity.id
_entity.type
_entity.pdbx_description
1 polymer ?
#
loop_
_entity_poly.entity_id
_entity_poly.type
_entity_poly.pdbx_seq_one_letter_code
_entity_poly.pdbx_strand_id
1 'polypeptide(L)'
;MKTWLVSLNGAVKLAILAFATLIARITFLDALYVPEFRVMFPENQPGGIAVMTVIFIIFIGVWVWALLAASRGKRGGLIVVLLYSLFTAIGGGLITLTAFCPVGCAVPPVGDAIVWANLIIGLAASIALGFQLIWSRASVRTT
;
A
#
# COMPACT_ATOMS: atom_id res chain seq x y z
N MET A 1 5.63 14.00 -25.27
CA MET A 1 4.54 14.23 -24.31
C MET A 1 4.79 13.39 -23.07
N LYS A 2 4.90 13.97 -21.87
CA LYS A 2 5.02 13.16 -20.65
C LYS A 2 3.68 12.45 -20.44
N THR A 3 3.64 11.13 -20.57
CA THR A 3 2.44 10.34 -20.31
C THR A 3 2.01 10.56 -18.85
N TRP A 4 0.69 10.57 -18.60
CA TRP A 4 0.14 10.85 -17.27
C TRP A 4 0.73 9.95 -16.17
N LEU A 5 1.04 8.69 -16.50
CA LEU A 5 1.70 7.70 -15.64
C LEU A 5 3.10 8.13 -15.16
N VAL A 6 3.74 9.04 -15.89
CA VAL A 6 5.10 9.51 -15.62
C VAL A 6 5.08 10.93 -15.01
N SER A 7 3.90 11.46 -14.71
CA SER A 7 3.75 12.70 -13.95
C SER A 7 3.72 12.42 -12.45
N LEU A 8 4.18 13.38 -11.64
CA LEU A 8 4.07 13.32 -10.18
C LEU A 8 2.62 13.12 -9.73
N ASN A 9 1.68 13.82 -10.35
CA ASN A 9 0.25 13.70 -10.05
C ASN A 9 -0.29 12.30 -10.36
N GLY A 10 0.16 11.68 -11.45
CA GLY A 10 -0.19 10.29 -11.78
C GLY A 10 0.34 9.31 -10.75
N ALA A 11 1.63 9.44 -10.38
CA ALA A 11 2.25 8.60 -9.36
C ALA A 11 1.55 8.72 -7.99
N VAL A 12 1.21 9.95 -7.56
CA VAL A 12 0.47 10.20 -6.31
C VAL A 12 -0.92 9.59 -6.36
N LYS A 13 -1.66 9.73 -7.46
CA LYS A 13 -2.99 9.13 -7.63
C LYS A 13 -2.94 7.60 -7.58
N LEU A 14 -1.96 6.98 -8.24
CA LEU A 14 -1.74 5.53 -8.16
C LEU A 14 -1.39 5.08 -6.75
N ALA A 15 -0.58 5.84 -6.01
CA ALA A 15 -0.26 5.52 -4.62
C ALA A 15 -1.49 5.61 -3.69
N ILE A 16 -2.36 6.59 -3.90
CA ILE A 16 -3.64 6.69 -3.19
C ILE A 16 -4.50 5.46 -3.50
N LEU A 17 -4.60 5.08 -4.78
CA LEU A 17 -5.38 3.93 -5.19
C LEU A 17 -4.83 2.62 -4.59
N ALA A 18 -3.50 2.43 -4.60
CA ALA A 18 -2.85 1.27 -3.97
C ALA A 18 -3.15 1.21 -2.47
N PHE A 19 -3.06 2.33 -1.78
CA PHE A 19 -3.39 2.37 -0.36
C PHE A 19 -4.88 2.08 -0.11
N ALA A 20 -5.77 2.62 -0.95
CA ALA A 20 -7.20 2.36 -0.86
C ALA A 20 -7.53 0.87 -1.03
N THR A 21 -6.87 0.17 -1.97
CA THR A 21 -7.08 -1.28 -2.13
C THR A 21 -6.54 -2.06 -0.93
N LEU A 22 -5.42 -1.63 -0.34
CA LEU A 22 -4.88 -2.24 0.88
C LEU A 22 -5.89 -2.10 2.04
N ILE A 23 -6.41 -0.90 2.27
CA ILE A 23 -7.39 -0.64 3.32
C ILE A 23 -8.67 -1.45 3.07
N ALA A 24 -9.16 -1.47 1.82
CA ALA A 24 -10.35 -2.25 1.48
C ALA A 24 -10.17 -3.73 1.79
N ARG A 25 -9.00 -4.30 1.43
CA ARG A 25 -8.64 -5.67 1.78
C ARG A 25 -8.62 -5.88 3.30
N ILE A 26 -7.84 -5.09 4.04
CA ILE A 26 -7.65 -5.31 5.48
C ILE A 26 -8.99 -5.19 6.23
N THR A 27 -9.79 -4.18 5.90
CA THR A 27 -11.02 -3.86 6.65
C THR A 27 -12.21 -4.73 6.26
N PHE A 28 -12.39 -5.04 4.99
CA PHE A 28 -13.59 -5.77 4.51
C PHE A 28 -13.33 -7.22 4.15
N LEU A 29 -12.09 -7.61 3.84
CA LEU A 29 -11.75 -8.99 3.53
C LEU A 29 -11.13 -9.68 4.75
N ASP A 30 -9.97 -9.20 5.17
CA ASP A 30 -9.15 -9.89 6.16
C ASP A 30 -9.83 -9.88 7.53
N ALA A 31 -10.29 -8.71 8.00
CA ALA A 31 -10.96 -8.60 9.29
C ALA A 31 -12.29 -9.37 9.39
N LEU A 32 -12.99 -9.60 8.27
CA LEU A 32 -14.32 -10.24 8.28
C LEU A 32 -14.27 -11.73 7.96
N TYR A 33 -13.36 -12.17 7.09
CA TYR A 33 -13.40 -13.50 6.53
C TYR A 33 -12.16 -14.34 6.86
N VAL A 34 -11.02 -13.74 7.18
CA VAL A 34 -9.80 -14.48 7.52
C VAL A 34 -9.80 -14.79 9.04
N PRO A 35 -9.88 -16.07 9.45
CA PRO A 35 -10.03 -16.45 10.84
C PRO A 35 -8.91 -15.92 11.75
N GLU A 36 -7.67 -15.93 11.26
CA GLU A 36 -6.49 -15.50 11.99
C GLU A 36 -6.59 -14.05 12.44
N PHE A 37 -7.08 -13.15 11.57
CA PHE A 37 -7.27 -11.74 11.89
C PHE A 37 -8.46 -11.52 12.83
N ARG A 38 -9.51 -12.32 12.73
CA ARG A 38 -10.67 -12.26 13.65
C ARG A 38 -10.32 -12.66 15.07
N VAL A 39 -9.44 -13.64 15.24
CA VAL A 39 -9.06 -14.15 16.57
C VAL A 39 -7.81 -13.47 17.14
N MET A 40 -7.08 -12.67 16.34
CA MET A 40 -5.81 -12.04 16.74
C MET A 40 -5.97 -11.09 17.93
N PHE A 41 -7.13 -10.43 18.07
CA PHE A 41 -7.41 -9.48 19.16
C PHE A 41 -8.74 -9.81 19.84
N PRO A 42 -8.75 -10.80 20.76
CA PRO A 42 -9.96 -11.13 21.48
C PRO A 42 -10.39 -9.94 22.36
N GLU A 43 -11.71 -9.72 22.46
CA GLU A 43 -12.30 -8.55 23.12
C GLU A 43 -11.91 -8.43 24.61
N ASN A 44 -11.52 -9.55 25.23
CA ASN A 44 -11.05 -9.60 26.61
C ASN A 44 -9.59 -9.15 26.80
N GLN A 45 -8.90 -8.71 25.74
CA GLN A 45 -7.52 -8.21 25.80
C GLN A 45 -7.42 -6.73 25.36
N PRO A 46 -7.95 -5.78 26.16
CA PRO A 46 -7.99 -4.37 25.79
C PRO A 46 -6.60 -3.75 25.58
N GLY A 47 -5.56 -4.26 26.25
CA GLY A 47 -4.18 -3.81 26.07
C GLY A 47 -3.65 -4.07 24.66
N GLY A 48 -3.92 -5.26 24.10
CA GLY A 48 -3.50 -5.61 22.73
C GLY A 48 -4.19 -4.74 21.68
N ILE A 49 -5.49 -4.50 21.86
CA ILE A 49 -6.29 -3.63 21.00
C ILE A 49 -5.75 -2.19 21.04
N ALA A 50 -5.45 -1.65 22.22
CA ALA A 50 -4.92 -0.30 22.37
C ALA A 50 -3.56 -0.14 21.66
N VAL A 51 -2.64 -1.09 21.84
CA VAL A 51 -1.32 -1.08 21.20
C VAL A 51 -1.46 -1.10 19.68
N MET A 52 -2.28 -2.00 19.13
CA MET A 52 -2.47 -2.08 17.69
C MET A 52 -3.15 -0.85 17.11
N THR A 53 -4.08 -0.25 17.85
CA THR A 53 -4.73 1.00 17.45
C THR A 53 -3.69 2.11 17.30
N VAL A 54 -2.77 2.25 18.26
CA VAL A 54 -1.67 3.23 18.17
C VAL A 54 -0.75 2.94 16.98
N ILE A 55 -0.40 1.67 16.74
CA ILE A 55 0.40 1.26 15.58
C ILE A 55 -0.28 1.66 14.26
N PHE A 56 -1.59 1.38 14.12
CA PHE A 56 -2.36 1.76 12.92
C PHE A 56 -2.44 3.27 12.74
N ILE A 57 -2.65 4.04 13.81
CA ILE A 57 -2.64 5.52 13.76
C ILE A 57 -1.30 6.03 13.25
N ILE A 58 -0.19 5.50 13.77
CA ILE A 58 1.15 5.89 13.34
C ILE A 58 1.37 5.49 11.88
N PHE A 59 1.00 4.27 11.49
CA PHE A 59 1.15 3.79 10.12
C PHE A 59 0.39 4.66 9.11
N ILE A 60 -0.89 4.93 9.36
CA ILE A 60 -1.70 5.79 8.49
C ILE A 60 -1.17 7.23 8.52
N GLY A 61 -0.81 7.76 9.70
CA GLY A 61 -0.29 9.11 9.86
C GLY A 61 1.02 9.33 9.09
N VAL A 62 1.96 8.37 9.16
CA VAL A 62 3.21 8.39 8.40
C VAL A 62 2.93 8.33 6.90
N TRP A 63 1.98 7.51 6.46
CA TRP A 63 1.58 7.45 5.05
C TRP A 63 1.02 8.79 4.55
N VAL A 64 0.10 9.42 5.28
CA VAL A 64 -0.48 10.72 4.92
C VAL A 64 0.60 11.80 4.85
N TRP A 65 1.47 11.87 5.86
CA TRP A 65 2.59 12.81 5.86
C TRP A 65 3.52 12.59 4.66
N ALA A 66 3.87 11.35 4.36
CA ALA A 66 4.72 10.99 3.24
C ALA A 66 4.08 11.36 1.90
N LEU A 67 2.76 11.16 1.76
CA LEU A 67 2.01 11.54 0.57
C LEU A 67 2.00 13.06 0.35
N LEU A 68 1.80 13.85 1.41
CA LEU A 68 1.89 15.31 1.36
C LEU A 68 3.31 15.80 1.05
N ALA A 69 4.34 15.12 1.55
CA ALA A 69 5.72 15.42 1.20
C ALA A 69 6.01 15.06 -0.26
N ALA A 70 5.54 13.90 -0.73
CA ALA A 70 5.68 13.43 -2.10
C ALA A 70 4.99 14.35 -3.11
N SER A 71 3.78 14.85 -2.80
CA SER A 71 3.04 15.76 -3.69
C SER A 71 3.78 17.09 -3.91
N ARG A 72 4.64 17.49 -2.97
CA ARG A 72 5.54 18.65 -3.08
C ARG A 72 6.88 18.31 -3.75
N GLY A 73 7.02 17.10 -4.30
CA GLY A 73 8.26 16.63 -4.92
C GLY A 73 9.37 16.29 -3.93
N LYS A 74 9.11 16.24 -2.61
CA LYS A 74 10.16 15.92 -1.63
C LYS A 74 10.56 14.46 -1.76
N ARG A 75 11.85 14.24 -1.98
CA ARG A 75 12.45 12.90 -2.17
C ARG A 75 12.17 11.94 -1.01
N GLY A 76 12.24 12.41 0.24
CA GLY A 76 11.93 11.58 1.42
C GLY A 76 10.50 11.06 1.40
N GLY A 77 9.53 11.92 1.06
CA GLY A 77 8.13 11.53 0.89
C GLY A 77 7.95 10.49 -0.21
N LEU A 78 8.55 10.73 -1.39
CA LEU A 78 8.51 9.78 -2.51
C LEU A 78 9.05 8.39 -2.15
N ILE A 79 10.15 8.32 -1.39
CA ILE A 79 10.72 7.05 -0.92
C ILE A 79 9.76 6.34 0.03
N VAL A 80 9.21 7.04 1.02
CA VAL A 80 8.29 6.42 1.97
C VAL A 80 7.02 5.93 1.27
N VAL A 81 6.40 6.74 0.40
CA VAL A 81 5.22 6.31 -0.37
C VAL A 81 5.54 5.11 -1.28
N LEU A 82 6.74 5.06 -1.86
CA LEU A 82 7.20 3.89 -2.62
C LEU A 82 7.25 2.64 -1.73
N LEU A 83 7.79 2.74 -0.51
CA LEU A 83 7.84 1.62 0.42
C LEU A 83 6.44 1.12 0.80
N TYR A 84 5.47 2.02 1.04
CA TYR A 84 4.07 1.63 1.28
C TYR A 84 3.44 0.95 0.05
N SER A 85 3.74 1.43 -1.15
CA SER A 85 3.25 0.86 -2.41
C SER A 85 3.84 -0.54 -2.65
N LEU A 86 5.14 -0.72 -2.36
CA LEU A 86 5.81 -2.01 -2.43
C LEU A 86 5.29 -2.98 -1.37
N PHE A 87 5.05 -2.50 -0.14
CA PHE A 87 4.42 -3.30 0.91
C PHE A 87 3.03 -3.79 0.49
N THR A 88 2.24 -2.91 -0.13
CA THR A 88 0.92 -3.26 -0.69
C THR A 88 1.03 -4.31 -1.80
N ALA A 89 1.97 -4.13 -2.74
CA ALA A 89 2.17 -5.06 -3.85
C ALA A 89 2.68 -6.43 -3.38
N ILE A 90 3.73 -6.42 -2.57
CA ILE A 90 4.46 -7.63 -2.18
C ILE A 90 3.75 -8.32 -1.03
N GLY A 91 3.57 -7.64 0.10
CA GLY A 91 2.86 -8.21 1.26
C GLY A 91 1.38 -8.38 0.98
N GLY A 92 0.73 -7.31 0.52
CA GLY A 92 -0.70 -7.27 0.27
C GLY A 92 -1.18 -8.03 -0.99
N GLY A 93 -0.26 -8.47 -1.84
CA GLY A 93 -0.57 -9.15 -3.10
C GLY A 93 0.24 -10.43 -3.28
N LEU A 94 1.51 -10.30 -3.66
CA LEU A 94 2.36 -11.42 -4.08
C LEU A 94 2.49 -12.52 -3.02
N ILE A 95 2.90 -12.17 -1.80
CA ILE A 95 3.04 -13.11 -0.67
C ILE A 95 1.69 -13.73 -0.33
N THR A 96 0.61 -12.95 -0.44
CA THR A 96 -0.75 -13.48 -0.17
C THR A 96 -1.14 -14.54 -1.19
N LEU A 97 -0.92 -14.30 -2.48
CA LEU A 97 -1.25 -15.26 -3.54
C LEU A 97 -0.37 -16.52 -3.49
N THR A 98 0.92 -16.40 -3.14
CA THR A 98 1.85 -17.53 -3.22
C THR A 98 1.97 -18.33 -1.93
N ALA A 99 1.89 -17.68 -0.76
CA ALA A 99 2.12 -18.32 0.53
C ALA A 99 0.83 -18.55 1.32
N PHE A 100 -0.13 -17.63 1.25
CA PHE A 100 -1.34 -17.70 2.07
C PHE A 100 -2.55 -18.28 1.33
N CYS A 101 -2.66 -18.05 0.02
CA CYS A 101 -3.84 -18.41 -0.78
C CYS A 101 -3.49 -19.06 -2.13
N PRO A 102 -2.72 -20.18 -2.16
CA PRO A 102 -2.29 -20.80 -3.42
C PRO A 102 -3.43 -21.41 -4.25
N VAL A 103 -4.55 -21.76 -3.61
CA VAL A 103 -5.75 -22.36 -4.23
C VAL A 103 -6.98 -21.44 -4.21
N GLY A 104 -6.80 -20.17 -3.86
CA GLY A 104 -7.85 -19.16 -3.77
C GLY A 104 -7.91 -18.46 -2.41
N CYS A 105 -8.35 -17.20 -2.43
CA CYS A 105 -8.49 -16.34 -1.26
C CYS A 105 -9.90 -16.44 -0.65
N ALA A 106 -10.05 -15.90 0.56
CA ALA A 106 -11.35 -15.84 1.24
C ALA A 106 -12.42 -15.15 0.37
N VAL A 107 -13.64 -15.70 0.32
CA VAL A 107 -14.75 -15.21 -0.50
C VAL A 107 -14.43 -15.19 -2.01
N PRO A 108 -14.12 -16.34 -2.64
CA PRO A 108 -13.94 -16.38 -4.09
C PRO A 108 -15.25 -16.07 -4.81
N PRO A 109 -15.23 -15.31 -5.93
CA PRO A 109 -14.05 -14.77 -6.63
C PRO A 109 -13.61 -13.38 -6.15
N VAL A 110 -14.34 -12.77 -5.22
CA VAL A 110 -14.14 -11.36 -4.81
C VAL A 110 -12.82 -11.17 -4.08
N GLY A 111 -12.45 -12.09 -3.19
CA GLY A 111 -11.18 -12.02 -2.47
C GLY A 111 -9.97 -12.10 -3.39
N ASP A 112 -10.00 -13.02 -4.36
CA ASP A 112 -8.95 -13.13 -5.36
C ASP A 112 -8.80 -11.83 -6.13
N ALA A 113 -9.92 -11.25 -6.59
CA ALA A 113 -9.91 -9.98 -7.30
C ALA A 113 -9.29 -8.83 -6.47
N ILE A 114 -9.58 -8.75 -5.18
CA ILE A 114 -9.03 -7.73 -4.27
C ILE A 114 -7.52 -7.93 -4.07
N VAL A 115 -7.05 -9.16 -3.86
CA VAL A 115 -5.61 -9.44 -3.68
C VAL A 115 -4.84 -9.17 -4.97
N TRP A 116 -5.40 -9.53 -6.13
CA TRP A 116 -4.84 -9.15 -7.43
C TRP A 116 -4.82 -7.64 -7.66
N ALA A 117 -5.86 -6.92 -7.24
CA ALA A 117 -5.89 -5.46 -7.33
C ALA A 117 -4.77 -4.83 -6.50
N ASN A 118 -4.52 -5.31 -5.28
CA ASN A 118 -3.37 -4.88 -4.46
C ASN A 118 -2.04 -5.08 -5.17
N LEU A 119 -1.84 -6.27 -5.77
CA LEU A 119 -0.61 -6.57 -6.50
C LEU A 119 -0.42 -5.63 -7.69
N ILE A 120 -1.41 -5.54 -8.57
CA ILE A 120 -1.31 -4.78 -9.82
C ILE A 120 -1.17 -3.28 -9.55
N ILE A 121 -2.04 -2.73 -8.70
CA ILE A 121 -2.06 -1.29 -8.43
C ILE A 121 -0.85 -0.90 -7.57
N GLY A 122 -0.45 -1.73 -6.61
CA GLY A 122 0.75 -1.52 -5.82
C GLY A 122 2.02 -1.51 -6.68
N LEU A 123 2.15 -2.43 -7.64
CA LEU A 123 3.26 -2.46 -8.59
C LEU A 123 3.26 -1.24 -9.51
N ALA A 124 2.11 -0.88 -10.08
CA ALA A 124 1.98 0.29 -10.94
C ALA A 124 2.38 1.58 -10.19
N ALA A 125 1.91 1.77 -8.96
CA ALA A 125 2.29 2.88 -8.10
C ALA A 125 3.80 2.88 -7.81
N SER A 126 4.37 1.72 -7.48
CA SER A 126 5.79 1.57 -7.17
C SER A 126 6.68 1.92 -8.36
N ILE A 127 6.32 1.46 -9.56
CA ILE A 127 7.04 1.78 -10.79
C ILE A 127 6.97 3.28 -11.09
N ALA A 128 5.77 3.89 -10.99
CA ALA A 128 5.58 5.31 -11.24
C ALA A 128 6.41 6.18 -10.28
N LEU A 129 6.41 5.85 -8.98
CA LEU A 129 7.21 6.54 -7.96
C LEU A 129 8.72 6.30 -8.15
N GLY A 130 9.11 5.09 -8.54
CA GLY A 130 10.49 4.74 -8.87
C GLY A 130 11.04 5.62 -10.00
N PHE A 131 10.25 5.83 -11.06
CA PHE A 131 10.61 6.77 -12.13
C PHE A 131 10.74 8.21 -11.64
N GLN A 132 9.83 8.69 -10.77
CA GLN A 132 9.97 10.04 -10.18
C GLN A 132 11.28 10.19 -9.40
N LEU A 133 11.66 9.17 -8.64
CA LEU A 133 12.91 9.18 -7.88
C LEU A 133 14.14 9.18 -8.77
N ILE A 134 14.16 8.37 -9.84
CA ILE A 134 15.28 8.34 -10.80
C ILE A 134 15.42 9.71 -11.49
N TRP A 135 14.32 10.29 -11.93
CA TRP A 135 14.33 11.56 -12.64
C TRP A 135 14.73 12.73 -11.74
N SER A 136 14.31 12.71 -10.47
CA SER A 136 14.76 13.70 -9.48
C SER A 136 16.27 13.65 -9.22
N ARG A 137 16.92 12.49 -9.38
CA ARG A 137 18.39 12.38 -9.30
C ARG A 137 19.09 12.94 -10.53
N ALA A 138 18.51 12.76 -11.72
CA ALA A 138 19.11 13.21 -12.96
C ALA A 138 19.21 14.75 -13.02
N SER A 139 18.21 15.49 -12.53
CA SER A 139 18.24 16.96 -12.58
C SER A 139 19.22 17.59 -11.58
N VAL A 140 19.54 16.92 -10.47
CA VAL A 140 20.52 17.41 -9.47
C VAL A 140 21.95 17.21 -9.95
N ARG A 141 22.19 16.27 -10.88
CA ARG A 141 23.54 15.98 -11.39
C ARG A 141 23.99 16.94 -12.51
N THR A 142 23.09 17.78 -13.01
CA THR A 142 23.33 18.70 -14.13
C THR A 142 23.48 20.18 -13.71
N THR A 143 23.44 20.46 -12.41
CA THR A 143 23.69 21.77 -11.79
C THR A 143 24.93 21.69 -10.92
#